data_AF-A0A4Y6R1Z9-F1
#
_entry.id   AF-A0A4Y6R1Z9-F1
#
_cell.length_a   1.000
_cell.length_b   1.000
_cell.length_c   1.000
_cell.angle_alpha   90.00
_cell.angle_beta   90.00
_cell.angle_gamma   90.00
#
_symmetry.space_group_name_H-M   'P 1'
#
loop_
_entity.id
_entity.type
_entity.pdbx_description
1 polymer ?
#
loop_
_entity_poly.entity_id
_entity_poly.type
_entity_poly.pdbx_seq_one_letter_code
_entity_poly.pdbx_strand_id
1 'polypeptide(L)' 'MDKYLRNIWSASAELEMIQFQTDQAHDGLVQAMCEAMAARMSPADVAAAANMSLSELFDTLRRRSTVPSAENNHAVHDS' A
#
# COMPACT_ATOMS: atom_id res chain seq x y z
N MET A 1 14.11 32.42 6.86
CA MET A 1 13.71 31.20 7.58
C MET A 1 14.91 30.66 8.32
N ASP A 2 14.79 30.42 9.63
CA ASP A 2 15.84 29.90 10.50
C ASP A 2 16.41 28.56 10.00
N LYS A 3 17.71 28.32 10.23
CA LYS A 3 18.42 27.11 9.75
C LYS A 3 17.80 25.83 10.35
N TYR A 4 17.43 25.84 11.62
CA TYR A 4 16.87 24.67 12.29
C TYR A 4 15.45 24.40 11.79
N LEU A 5 14.64 25.45 11.60
CA LEU A 5 13.30 25.30 11.03
C LEU A 5 13.34 24.76 9.59
N ARG A 6 14.33 25.18 8.78
CA ARG A 6 14.51 24.63 7.43
C ARG A 6 14.89 23.15 7.46
N ASN A 7 15.78 22.76 8.37
CA ASN A 7 16.18 21.36 8.52
C ASN A 7 15.01 20.47 8.97
N ILE A 8 14.18 20.95 9.91
CA ILE A 8 12.96 20.23 10.34
C ILE A 8 12.01 20.08 9.14
N TRP A 9 11.79 21.15 8.38
CA TRP A 9 10.91 21.10 7.21
C TRP A 9 11.39 20.09 6.15
N SER A 10 12.70 20.10 5.84
CA SER A 10 13.29 19.13 4.91
C SER A 10 13.16 17.69 5.41
N ALA A 11 13.44 17.44 6.69
CA ALA A 11 13.29 16.10 7.28
C ALA A 11 11.84 15.63 7.25
N SER A 12 10.87 16.51 7.50
CA SER A 12 9.45 16.17 7.40
C SER A 12 9.04 15.80 5.97
N ALA A 13 9.54 16.52 4.96
CA ALA A 13 9.27 16.21 3.56
C ALA A 13 9.89 14.86 3.14
N GLU A 14 11.08 14.53 3.64
CA GLU A 14 11.72 13.23 3.43
C GLU A 14 10.89 12.09 4.05
N LEU A 15 10.36 12.28 5.26
CA LEU A 15 9.47 11.30 5.89
C LEU A 15 8.18 11.08 5.10
N GLU A 16 7.56 12.15 4.62
CA GLU A 16 6.35 12.07 3.79
C GLU A 16 6.60 11.29 2.50
N MET A 17 7.74 11.53 1.86
CA MET A 17 8.13 10.79 0.65
C MET A 17 8.40 9.31 0.94
N ILE A 18 9.07 8.97 2.04
CA ILE A 18 9.30 7.57 2.44
C ILE A 18 7.95 6.88 2.73
N GLN A 19 7.03 7.56 3.40
CA GLN A 19 5.70 7.04 3.67
C GLN A 19 4.95 6.73 2.36
N PHE A 20 4.93 7.69 1.43
CA PHE A 20 4.31 7.51 0.12
C PHE A 20 4.90 6.32 -0.65
N GLN A 21 6.22 6.20 -0.69
CA GLN A 21 6.89 5.07 -1.35
C GLN A 21 6.59 3.73 -0.68
N THR A 22 6.48 3.73 0.65
CA THR A 22 6.14 2.54 1.43
C THR A 22 4.71 2.09 1.13
N ASP A 23 3.77 3.04 1.07
CA ASP A 23 2.37 2.77 0.75
C ASP A 23 2.25 2.21 -0.68
N GLN A 24 2.95 2.83 -1.65
CA GLN A 24 2.97 2.36 -3.03
C GLN A 24 3.58 0.94 -3.15
N ALA A 25 4.67 0.67 -2.44
CA ALA A 25 5.31 -0.65 -2.43
C ALA A 25 4.38 -1.69 -1.79
N HIS A 26 3.64 -1.33 -0.75
CA HIS A 26 2.65 -2.19 -0.11
C HIS A 26 1.52 -2.55 -1.08
N ASP A 27 0.95 -1.57 -1.78
CA ASP A 27 -0.10 -1.81 -2.79
C ASP A 27 0.40 -2.71 -3.92
N GLY A 28 1.63 -2.48 -4.39
CA GLY A 28 2.28 -3.32 -5.40
C GLY A 28 2.45 -4.78 -4.93
N LEU A 29 2.87 -4.98 -3.69
CA LEU A 29 2.98 -6.31 -3.09
C LEU A 29 1.61 -7.00 -3.02
N VAL A 30 0.58 -6.30 -2.55
CA VAL A 30 -0.78 -6.83 -2.45
C VAL A 30 -1.32 -7.24 -3.81
N GLN A 31 -1.13 -6.39 -4.82
CA GLN A 31 -1.55 -6.68 -6.19
C GLN A 31 -0.82 -7.93 -6.74
N ALA A 32 0.50 -8.03 -6.56
CA ALA A 32 1.28 -9.19 -6.99
C ALA A 32 0.83 -10.50 -6.30
N MET A 33 0.50 -10.45 -5.00
CA MET A 33 -0.06 -11.60 -4.28
C MET A 33 -1.42 -12.02 -4.85
N CYS A 34 -2.29 -11.06 -5.17
CA CYS A 34 -3.58 -11.33 -5.82
C CYS A 34 -3.40 -12.00 -7.20
N GLU A 35 -2.47 -11.48 -8.01
CA GLU A 35 -2.17 -12.04 -9.34
C GLU A 35 -1.62 -13.45 -9.27
N ALA A 36 -0.70 -13.72 -8.33
CA ALA A 36 -0.15 -15.06 -8.11
C ALA A 36 -1.23 -16.08 -7.72
N MET A 37 -2.14 -15.71 -6.81
CA MET A 37 -3.27 -16.58 -6.44
C MET A 37 -4.27 -16.75 -7.60
N ALA A 38 -4.52 -15.72 -8.41
CA ALA A 38 -5.34 -15.82 -9.61
C ALA A 38 -4.72 -16.76 -10.66
N ALA A 39 -3.39 -16.81 -10.73
CA ALA A 39 -2.61 -17.77 -11.51
C ALA A 39 -2.57 -19.18 -10.90
N ARG A 40 -3.38 -19.45 -9.86
CA ARG A 40 -3.51 -20.73 -9.14
C ARG A 40 -2.27 -21.16 -8.37
N MET A 41 -1.38 -20.24 -8.00
CA MET A 41 -0.33 -20.53 -7.02
C MET A 41 -0.96 -20.82 -5.66
N SER A 42 -0.35 -21.74 -4.89
CA SER A 42 -0.87 -22.05 -3.56
C SER A 42 -0.64 -20.86 -2.61
N PRO A 43 -1.57 -20.57 -1.68
CA PRO A 43 -1.36 -19.52 -0.69
C PRO A 43 -0.08 -19.70 0.13
N ALA A 44 0.37 -20.93 0.33
CA ALA A 44 1.61 -21.23 1.05
C ALA A 44 2.85 -20.77 0.26
N ASP A 45 2.87 -21.00 -1.05
CA ASP A 45 3.98 -20.56 -1.92
C ASP A 45 4.01 -19.03 -2.04
N VAL A 46 2.83 -18.40 -2.14
CA VAL A 46 2.71 -16.93 -2.18
C VAL A 46 3.19 -16.31 -0.87
N ALA A 47 2.78 -16.86 0.28
CA ALA A 47 3.25 -16.40 1.59
C ALA A 47 4.77 -16.56 1.73
N ALA A 48 5.32 -17.71 1.32
CA ALA A 48 6.76 -17.95 1.34
C ALA A 48 7.52 -16.96 0.44
N ALA A 49 7.03 -16.68 -0.77
CA ALA A 49 7.63 -15.71 -1.69
C ALA A 49 7.57 -14.28 -1.15
N ALA A 50 6.50 -13.90 -0.44
CA ALA A 50 6.35 -12.62 0.22
C ALA A 50 7.13 -12.52 1.56
N ASN A 51 7.82 -13.59 1.97
CA ASN A 51 8.48 -13.71 3.28
C ASN A 51 7.51 -13.42 4.44
N MET A 52 6.30 -13.97 4.35
CA MET A 52 5.23 -13.83 5.34
C MET A 52 4.72 -15.19 5.79
N SER A 53 4.13 -15.23 6.99
CA SER A 53 3.31 -16.37 7.40
C SER A 53 1.98 -16.38 6.63
N LEU A 54 1.31 -17.54 6.58
CA LEU A 54 -0.02 -17.67 5.99
C LEU A 54 -1.05 -16.75 6.67
N SER A 55 -0.97 -16.57 7.99
CA SER A 55 -1.83 -15.65 8.72
C SER A 55 -1.64 -14.21 8.27
N GLU A 56 -0.38 -13.76 8.15
CA GLU A 56 -0.06 -12.39 7.70
C GLU A 56 -0.52 -12.15 6.27
N LEU A 57 -0.41 -13.15 5.38
CA LEU A 57 -0.94 -13.07 4.03
C LEU A 57 -2.44 -12.77 4.04
N PHE A 58 -3.24 -13.56 4.77
CA PHE A 58 -4.69 -13.37 4.80
C PHE A 58 -5.10 -12.07 5.49
N ASP A 59 -4.41 -11.68 6.56
CA ASP A 59 -4.66 -10.40 7.23
C ASP A 59 -4.38 -9.21 6.30
N THR A 60 -3.29 -9.28 5.54
CA THR A 60 -2.92 -8.26 4.54
C THR A 60 -3.99 -8.13 3.47
N LEU A 61 -4.45 -9.24 2.90
CA LEU A 61 -5.50 -9.26 1.87
C LEU A 61 -6.85 -8.78 2.41
N ARG A 62 -7.17 -9.12 3.66
CA ARG A 62 -8.42 -8.69 4.32
C ARG A 62 -8.45 -7.18 4.52
N ARG A 63 -7.34 -6.56 4.94
CA ARG A 63 -7.25 -5.10 5.13
C ARG A 63 -7.50 -4.34 3.84
N ARG A 64 -7.00 -4.85 2.70
CA ARG A 64 -7.30 -4.28 1.37
C ARG A 64 -8.80 -4.21 1.09
N SER A 65 -9.57 -5.25 1.44
CA SER A 65 -11.02 -5.28 1.21
C SER A 65 -11.80 -4.26 2.04
N THR A 66 -11.21 -3.72 3.10
CA THR A 66 -11.86 -2.76 4.02
C THR A 66 -11.50 -1.31 3.75
N VAL A 67 -10.52 -1.03 2.89
CA VAL A 67 -10.21 0.33 2.44
C VAL A 67 -11.05 0.60 1.19
N PRO A 68 -12.05 1.51 1.24
CA PRO A 68 -12.75 1.93 0.04
C PRO A 68 -11.72 2.58 -0.90
N SER A 69 -11.56 2.03 -2.10
CA SER A 69 -10.81 2.70 -3.16
C SER A 69 -11.38 4.10 -3.32
N ALA A 70 -10.57 5.13 -3.02
CA ALA A 70 -10.97 6.53 -3.02
C ALA A 70 -11.11 7.09 -4.46
N GLU A 71 -11.82 6.36 -5.34
CA GLU A 71 -11.96 6.70 -6.76
C GLU A 71 -13.41 6.84 -7.23
N ASN A 72 -14.33 7.32 -6.37
CA ASN A 72 -15.73 7.48 -6.78
C ASN A 72 -16.39 8.80 -6.36
N ASN A 73 -15.67 9.92 -6.48
CA ASN A 73 -16.22 11.28 -6.23
C ASN A 73 -16.00 12.24 -7.42
N HIS A 74 -16.32 11.82 -8.63
CA HIS A 74 -16.53 12.76 -9.75
C HIS A 74 -17.77 12.42 -10.57
N ALA A 75 -18.92 12.37 -9.90
CA ALA A 75 -20.21 12.55 -10.52
C ALA A 75 -20.82 13.85 -9.96
N VAL A 76 -20.28 14.98 -10.41
CA VAL A 76 -20.95 16.27 -10.20
C VAL A 76 -21.82 16.50 -11.42
N HIS A 77 -23.13 16.40 -11.19
CA HIS A 77 -24.18 16.98 -12.01
C HIS A 77 -23.81 18.40 -12.42
N ASP A 78 -24.01 18.77 -13.69
CA ASP A 78 -24.67 20.04 -13.97
C ASP A 78 -25.51 19.96 -15.24
N SER A 79 -26.63 20.70 -15.20
CA SER A 79 -27.80 20.60 -16.08
C SER A 79 -27.68 21.40 -17.37
#